data_AF-A0A947HHP0-F1
#
_entry.id   AF-A0A947HHP0-F1
#
_cell.length_a   1.000
_cell.length_b   1.000
_cell.length_c   1.000
_cell.angle_alpha   90.00
_cell.angle_beta   90.00
_cell.angle_gamma   90.00
#
_symmetry.space_group_name_H-M   'P 1'
#
loop_
_entity.id
_entity.type
_entity.pdbx_description
1 polymer ?
#
loop_
_entity_poly.entity_id
_entity_poly.type
_entity_poly.pdbx_seq_one_letter_code
_entity_poly.pdbx_strand_id
1 'polypeptide(L)'
;MWLLAAASSAALAVTLASCAARPHVVAAPAHEGDRVADQVEKMRDVQLGALMQFDGVLTSMSADLCPSLCGHHSAICDLATRICAISKNNSAHARAAELCEHATTTCRDASDRLPKDCLCEK
;
A
#
# COMPACT_ATOMS: atom_id res chain seq x y z
N MET A 1 16.27 -67.74 -21.45
CA MET A 1 15.49 -67.65 -22.71
C MET A 1 16.10 -66.52 -23.54
N TRP A 2 16.60 -66.84 -24.72
CA TRP A 2 17.14 -65.88 -25.69
C TRP A 2 16.00 -65.43 -26.62
N LEU A 3 15.98 -64.17 -27.04
CA LEU A 3 15.57 -63.76 -28.40
C LEU A 3 16.24 -62.43 -28.77
N LEU A 4 16.97 -62.50 -29.89
CA LEU A 4 17.63 -61.43 -30.65
C LEU A 4 16.58 -60.51 -31.31
N ALA A 5 16.72 -59.18 -31.27
CA ALA A 5 17.49 -58.28 -32.15
C ALA A 5 16.98 -58.15 -33.61
N ALA A 6 16.54 -56.93 -33.97
CA ALA A 6 16.66 -56.27 -35.28
C ALA A 6 16.29 -54.79 -35.06
N ALA A 7 17.19 -53.81 -35.02
CA ALA A 7 18.10 -53.28 -36.04
C ALA A 7 17.38 -52.73 -37.27
N SER A 8 17.27 -51.39 -37.37
CA SER A 8 17.55 -50.61 -38.60
C SER A 8 17.57 -49.11 -38.29
N SER A 9 18.56 -48.45 -38.86
CA SER A 9 19.15 -47.18 -38.46
C SER A 9 18.56 -45.95 -39.16
N ALA A 10 18.88 -44.79 -38.57
CA ALA A 10 18.97 -43.45 -39.17
C ALA A 10 17.63 -42.71 -39.40
N ALA A 11 17.51 -41.38 -39.32
CA ALA A 11 18.49 -40.31 -39.27
C ALA A 11 17.90 -39.09 -38.53
N LEU A 12 18.76 -38.12 -38.23
CA LEU A 12 18.46 -36.84 -37.59
C LEU A 12 17.30 -36.06 -38.24
N ALA A 13 16.50 -35.42 -37.40
CA ALA A 13 15.95 -34.09 -37.69
C ALA A 13 15.98 -33.26 -36.41
N VAL A 14 16.96 -32.37 -36.32
CA VAL A 14 16.96 -31.24 -35.41
C VAL A 14 15.88 -30.28 -35.89
N THR A 15 14.84 -30.08 -35.09
CA THR A 15 13.96 -28.91 -35.20
C THR A 15 13.81 -28.28 -33.83
N LEU A 16 14.76 -27.38 -33.54
CA LEU A 16 14.56 -26.29 -32.59
C LEU A 16 13.42 -25.41 -33.12
N ALA A 17 12.26 -25.51 -32.49
CA ALA A 17 11.20 -24.53 -32.61
C ALA A 17 10.45 -24.39 -31.27
N SER A 18 11.20 -24.18 -30.18
CA SER A 18 10.64 -23.58 -28.96
C SER A 18 10.54 -22.07 -29.16
N CYS A 19 9.67 -21.63 -30.08
CA CYS A 19 9.17 -20.27 -30.04
C CYS A 19 8.08 -20.23 -28.97
N ALA A 20 8.50 -19.76 -27.81
CA ALA A 20 7.69 -19.45 -26.66
C ALA A 20 6.38 -18.76 -27.07
N ALA A 21 5.27 -19.47 -26.94
CA ALA A 21 3.99 -18.84 -26.70
C ALA A 21 4.05 -18.26 -25.28
N ARG A 22 4.76 -17.14 -25.12
CA ARG A 22 4.59 -16.30 -23.93
C ARG A 22 3.11 -15.93 -23.91
N PRO A 23 2.38 -16.16 -22.80
CA PRO A 23 1.08 -15.53 -22.67
C PRO A 23 1.30 -14.03 -22.92
N HIS A 24 0.49 -13.45 -23.81
CA HIS A 24 0.42 -12.02 -23.95
C HIS A 24 0.03 -11.48 -22.58
N VAL A 25 1.03 -11.07 -21.80
CA VAL A 25 0.83 -10.17 -20.68
C VAL A 25 0.35 -8.90 -21.36
N VAL A 26 -0.97 -8.78 -21.46
CA VAL A 26 -1.61 -7.48 -21.66
C VAL A 26 -1.15 -6.69 -20.46
N ALA A 27 -0.09 -5.90 -20.64
CA ALA A 27 0.32 -4.93 -19.65
C ALA A 27 -0.92 -4.09 -19.38
N ALA A 28 -1.45 -4.19 -18.16
CA ALA A 28 -2.45 -3.25 -17.71
C ALA A 28 -1.94 -1.84 -18.02
N PRO A 29 -2.78 -0.93 -18.53
CA PRO A 29 -2.32 0.39 -18.94
C PRO A 29 -1.60 1.05 -17.77
N ALA A 30 -0.30 1.32 -17.95
CA ALA A 30 0.59 1.87 -16.91
C ALA A 30 0.03 3.15 -16.26
N HIS A 31 -0.87 3.85 -16.94
CA HIS A 31 -1.46 5.11 -16.50
C HIS A 31 -2.53 5.01 -15.41
N GLU A 32 -3.10 3.83 -15.15
CA GLU A 32 -4.12 3.69 -14.10
C GLU A 32 -3.49 3.49 -12.71
N GLY A 33 -2.34 2.82 -12.66
CA GLY A 33 -1.59 2.61 -11.42
C GLY A 33 -0.94 3.86 -10.85
N ASP A 34 -0.43 4.74 -11.73
CA ASP A 34 0.15 6.01 -11.33
C ASP A 34 -0.91 6.91 -10.65
N ARG A 35 -2.15 6.90 -11.16
CA ARG A 35 -3.26 7.69 -10.58
C ARG A 35 -3.66 7.26 -9.17
N VAL A 36 -3.62 5.96 -8.87
CA VAL A 36 -3.92 5.45 -7.53
C VAL A 36 -2.83 5.88 -6.55
N ALA A 37 -1.56 5.70 -6.93
CA ALA A 37 -0.44 6.12 -6.10
C ALA A 37 -0.47 7.64 -5.82
N ASP A 38 -0.68 8.46 -6.85
CA ASP A 38 -0.79 9.93 -6.72
C ASP A 38 -1.93 10.34 -5.77
N GLN A 39 -3.09 9.67 -5.89
CA GLN A 39 -4.23 9.93 -5.01
C GLN A 39 -3.90 9.61 -3.55
N VAL A 40 -3.29 8.45 -3.30
CA VAL A 40 -2.91 8.00 -1.95
C VAL A 40 -1.83 8.93 -1.37
N GLU A 41 -0.87 9.36 -2.18
CA GLU A 41 0.21 10.27 -1.78
C GLU A 41 -0.35 11.65 -1.40
N LYS A 42 -1.27 12.20 -2.21
CA LYS A 42 -1.94 13.46 -1.85
C LYS A 42 -2.73 13.36 -0.53
N MET A 43 -3.39 12.23 -0.27
CA MET A 43 -4.07 12.04 1.02
C MET A 43 -3.08 11.92 2.17
N ARG A 44 -1.92 11.32 1.94
CA ARG A 44 -0.83 11.25 2.91
C ARG A 44 -0.29 12.64 3.24
N ASP A 45 -0.13 13.51 2.25
CA ASP A 45 0.29 14.90 2.49
C ASP A 45 -0.70 15.66 3.37
N VAL A 46 -2.01 15.48 3.13
CA VAL A 46 -3.06 16.05 3.99
C VAL A 46 -2.95 15.50 5.42
N GLN A 47 -2.67 14.20 5.58
CA GLN A 47 -2.50 13.58 6.88
C GLN A 47 -1.28 14.14 7.63
N LEU A 48 -0.17 14.38 6.92
CA LEU A 48 1.03 15.02 7.49
C LEU A 48 0.75 16.46 7.91
N GLY A 49 -0.04 17.20 7.14
CA GLY A 49 -0.50 18.54 7.53
C GLY A 49 -1.34 18.52 8.83
N ALA A 50 -2.24 17.54 8.97
CA ALA A 50 -3.00 17.35 10.21
C ALA A 50 -2.10 16.96 11.40
N LEU A 51 -1.08 16.12 11.18
CA LEU A 51 -0.07 15.78 12.19
C LEU A 51 0.71 17.02 12.65
N MET A 52 1.14 17.89 11.74
CA MET A 52 1.82 19.14 12.13
C MET A 52 0.94 20.05 13.01
N GLN A 53 -0.38 20.10 12.73
CA GLN A 53 -1.32 20.85 13.58
C GLN A 53 -1.48 20.18 14.95
N PHE A 54 -1.60 18.86 14.99
CA PHE A 54 -1.62 18.07 16.23
C PHE A 54 -0.37 18.32 17.09
N ASP A 55 0.83 18.29 16.50
CA ASP A 55 2.10 18.60 17.14
C ASP A 55 2.14 20.04 17.68
N GLY A 56 1.61 21.00 16.91
CA GLY A 56 1.46 22.38 17.33
C GLY A 56 0.56 22.54 18.55
N VAL A 57 -0.56 21.81 18.61
CA VAL A 57 -1.47 21.86 19.76
C VAL A 57 -0.83 21.22 20.99
N LEU A 58 -0.14 20.09 20.86
CA LEU A 58 0.56 19.43 21.98
C LEU A 58 1.58 20.34 22.66
N THR A 59 2.18 21.28 21.94
CA THR A 59 3.19 22.21 22.46
C THR A 59 2.59 23.54 22.93
N SER A 60 1.28 23.74 22.77
CA SER A 60 0.59 24.96 23.19
C SER A 60 0.28 24.95 24.69
N MET A 61 0.27 26.13 25.32
CA MET A 61 -0.10 26.28 26.75
C MET A 61 -1.60 26.60 26.93
N SER A 62 -2.46 26.13 26.03
CA SER A 62 -3.90 26.44 26.08
C SER A 62 -4.62 25.62 27.17
N ALA A 63 -5.73 26.14 27.70
CA ALA A 63 -6.54 25.43 28.69
C ALA A 63 -7.43 24.34 28.05
N ASP A 64 -7.73 24.47 26.75
CA ASP A 64 -8.69 23.64 26.01
C ASP A 64 -8.00 22.77 24.94
N LEU A 65 -6.95 22.06 25.35
CA LEU A 65 -6.11 21.24 24.46
C LEU A 65 -6.87 20.02 23.91
N CYS A 66 -7.61 19.33 24.78
CA CYS A 66 -8.16 18.01 24.45
C CYS A 66 -9.14 18.00 23.27
N PRO A 67 -10.13 18.90 23.18
CA PRO A 67 -11.03 18.92 22.01
C PRO A 67 -10.29 19.12 20.69
N SER A 68 -9.28 19.98 20.67
CA SER A 68 -8.47 20.24 19.47
C SER A 68 -7.58 19.04 19.13
N LEU A 69 -6.90 18.45 20.11
CA LEU A 69 -6.09 17.24 19.92
C LEU A 69 -6.93 16.08 19.40
N CYS A 70 -8.12 15.87 19.97
CA CYS A 70 -9.05 14.83 19.53
C CYS A 70 -9.55 15.09 18.10
N GLY A 71 -9.87 16.33 17.75
CA GLY A 71 -10.27 16.69 16.38
C GLY A 71 -9.18 16.39 15.35
N HIS A 72 -7.92 16.76 15.64
CA HIS A 72 -6.81 16.44 14.74
C HIS A 72 -6.47 14.95 14.71
N HIS A 73 -6.51 14.26 15.86
CA HIS A 73 -6.31 12.82 15.96
C HIS A 73 -7.32 12.05 15.10
N SER A 74 -8.62 12.35 15.22
CA SER A 74 -9.66 11.74 14.39
C SER A 74 -9.39 11.96 12.90
N ALA A 75 -9.04 13.19 12.50
CA ALA A 75 -8.70 13.48 11.10
C ALA A 75 -7.50 12.66 10.59
N ILE A 76 -6.43 12.52 11.41
CA ILE A 76 -5.25 11.72 11.06
C ILE A 76 -5.64 10.25 10.87
N CYS A 77 -6.45 9.68 11.77
CA CYS A 77 -6.81 8.27 11.75
C CYS A 77 -7.87 7.93 10.68
N ASP A 78 -8.78 8.86 10.39
CA ASP A 78 -9.74 8.73 9.27
C ASP A 78 -9.01 8.73 7.92
N LEU A 79 -8.00 9.58 7.76
CA LEU A 79 -7.16 9.58 6.55
C LEU A 79 -6.39 8.26 6.41
N ALA A 80 -5.82 7.71 7.50
CA ALA A 80 -5.18 6.40 7.47
C ALA A 80 -6.16 5.31 7.00
N THR A 81 -7.38 5.30 7.56
CA THR A 81 -8.44 4.35 7.18
C THR A 81 -8.76 4.44 5.70
N ARG A 82 -8.90 5.66 5.15
CA ARG A 82 -9.22 5.88 3.73
C ARG A 82 -8.06 5.50 2.80
N ILE A 83 -6.82 5.85 3.15
CA ILE A 83 -5.60 5.45 2.43
C ILE A 83 -5.54 3.91 2.34
N CYS A 84 -5.76 3.22 3.45
CA CYS A 84 -5.75 1.76 3.49
C CYS A 84 -6.92 1.12 2.74
N ALA A 85 -8.10 1.75 2.73
CA ALA A 85 -9.22 1.28 1.92
C ALA A 85 -8.91 1.35 0.41
N ILE A 86 -8.27 2.44 -0.05
CA ILE A 86 -7.84 2.58 -1.45
C ILE A 86 -6.78 1.52 -1.77
N SER A 87 -5.79 1.36 -0.90
CA SER A 87 -4.72 0.37 -1.05
C SER A 87 -5.25 -1.06 -1.15
N LYS A 88 -6.17 -1.45 -0.27
CA LYS A 88 -6.82 -2.77 -0.28
C LYS A 88 -7.56 -3.05 -1.59
N ASN A 89 -8.25 -2.05 -2.14
CA ASN A 89 -8.96 -2.17 -3.41
C ASN A 89 -8.01 -2.18 -4.63
N ASN A 90 -6.72 -1.94 -4.42
CA ASN A 90 -5.69 -1.80 -5.43
C ASN A 90 -4.43 -2.60 -5.04
N SER A 91 -4.61 -3.83 -4.58
CA SER A 91 -3.55 -4.65 -3.94
C SER A 91 -2.35 -5.00 -4.82
N ALA A 92 -2.43 -4.78 -6.13
CA ALA A 92 -1.31 -4.92 -7.05
C ALA A 92 -0.31 -3.74 -6.98
N HIS A 93 -0.69 -2.62 -6.35
CA HIS A 93 0.11 -1.41 -6.27
C HIS A 93 0.96 -1.35 -4.99
N ALA A 94 2.21 -1.78 -5.07
CA ALA A 94 3.14 -1.82 -3.94
C ALA A 94 3.28 -0.46 -3.21
N ARG A 95 3.29 0.65 -3.96
CA ARG A 95 3.38 2.00 -3.38
C ARG A 95 2.17 2.35 -2.52
N ALA A 96 0.96 1.96 -2.94
CA ALA A 96 -0.25 2.20 -2.14
C ALA A 96 -0.26 1.36 -0.85
N ALA A 97 0.35 0.17 -0.87
CA ALA A 97 0.54 -0.66 0.33
C ALA A 97 1.49 0.01 1.34
N GLU A 98 2.66 0.45 0.89
CA GLU A 98 3.63 1.19 1.72
C GLU A 98 3.02 2.45 2.34
N LEU A 99 2.29 3.25 1.54
CA LEU A 99 1.64 4.46 2.04
C LEU A 99 0.55 4.16 3.08
N CYS A 100 -0.16 3.04 2.98
CA CYS A 100 -1.09 2.58 4.02
C CYS A 100 -0.37 2.23 5.33
N GLU A 101 0.75 1.51 5.28
CA GLU A 101 1.54 1.19 6.48
C GLU A 101 2.06 2.46 7.18
N HIS A 102 2.55 3.42 6.39
CA HIS A 102 3.02 4.70 6.91
C HIS A 102 1.88 5.52 7.53
N ALA A 103 0.73 5.59 6.86
CA ALA A 103 -0.43 6.31 7.37
C ALA A 103 -0.97 5.69 8.66
N THR A 104 -0.97 4.36 8.75
CA THR A 104 -1.35 3.62 9.96
C THR A 104 -0.39 3.89 11.11
N THR A 105 0.91 3.87 10.83
CA THR A 105 1.95 4.19 11.81
C THR A 105 1.77 5.61 12.35
N THR A 106 1.49 6.59 11.48
CA THR A 106 1.22 7.97 11.92
C THR A 106 -0.02 8.09 12.81
N CYS A 107 -1.12 7.39 12.48
CA CYS A 107 -2.30 7.38 13.36
C CYS A 107 -1.97 6.75 14.72
N ARG A 108 -1.22 5.64 14.75
CA ARG A 108 -0.79 5.02 16.01
C ARG A 108 0.09 5.97 16.82
N ASP A 109 1.10 6.57 16.20
CA ASP A 109 2.03 7.47 16.90
C ASP A 109 1.30 8.72 17.43
N ALA A 110 0.30 9.24 16.71
CA ALA A 110 -0.57 10.32 17.21
C ALA A 110 -1.41 9.84 18.40
N SER A 111 -1.92 8.60 18.36
CA SER A 111 -2.69 7.98 19.45
C SER A 111 -1.83 7.81 20.72
N ASP A 112 -0.60 7.34 20.57
CA ASP A 112 0.34 7.10 21.67
C ASP A 112 0.77 8.41 22.35
N ARG A 113 0.68 9.52 21.62
CA ARG A 113 1.01 10.87 22.10
C ARG A 113 -0.17 11.64 22.67
N LEU A 114 -1.41 11.14 22.55
CA LEU A 114 -2.55 11.79 23.19
C LEU A 114 -2.36 11.82 24.72
N PRO A 115 -2.52 12.98 25.37
CA PRO A 115 -2.53 13.04 26.83
C PRO A 115 -3.62 12.11 27.39
N LYS A 116 -3.28 11.35 28.44
CA LYS A 116 -4.16 10.31 29.00
C LYS A 116 -5.47 10.86 29.57
N ASP A 117 -5.50 12.14 29.90
CA ASP A 117 -6.65 12.92 30.36
C ASP A 117 -7.54 13.40 29.21
N CYS A 118 -7.08 13.35 27.96
CA CYS A 118 -7.90 13.63 26.79
C CYS A 118 -8.71 12.38 26.38
N LEU A 119 -9.99 12.36 26.76
CA LEU A 119 -10.94 11.35 26.34
C LEU A 119 -11.59 11.76 25.02
N CYS A 120 -11.06 11.26 23.90
CA CYS A 120 -11.67 11.47 22.59
C CYS A 120 -12.91 10.58 22.47
N GLU A 121 -14.09 11.19 22.57
CA GLU A 121 -15.35 10.49 22.27
C GLU A 121 -15.32 10.02 20.82
N LYS A 122 -15.74 8.78 20.58
CA LYS A 122 -15.80 8.16 19.25
C LYS A 122 -17.06 8.54 18.50
#